data_AF-A0A2N2QSM1-F1
#
_entry.id   AF-A0A2N2QSM1-F1
#
_cell.length_a   1.000
_cell.length_b   1.000
_cell.length_c   1.000
_cell.angle_alpha   90.00
_cell.angle_beta   90.00
_cell.angle_gamma   90.00
#
_symmetry.space_group_name_H-M   'P 1'
#
loop_
_entity.id
_entity.type
_entity.pdbx_description
1 polymer ?
#
loop_
_entity_poly.entity_id
_entity_poly.type
_entity_poly.pdbx_seq_one_letter_code
_entity_poly.pdbx_strand_id
1 'polypeptide(L)'
;MTIQPRLILLHKQATSGRLRFLCLSSGVVAFKPLSELAALRAEDYSPTVQFHPTAVVREAEIQLGLPEGAIVPEADFQAWVDTPEGDVPVLLAAFASIDPPFAAAERTGSRFITITESRQLSELERNLLRRAYEHVLG
;
A
#
# COMPACT_ATOMS: atom_id res chain seq x y z
N MET A 1 -22.80 -4.32 -2.70
CA MET A 1 -21.55 -3.83 -3.31
C MET A 1 -20.41 -4.48 -2.55
N THR A 2 -19.49 -5.17 -3.22
CA THR A 2 -18.31 -5.78 -2.58
C THR A 2 -17.25 -4.70 -2.38
N ILE A 3 -16.92 -4.40 -1.13
CA ILE A 3 -15.81 -3.50 -0.78
C ILE A 3 -14.52 -4.14 -1.29
N GLN A 4 -13.77 -3.43 -2.12
CA GLN A 4 -12.46 -3.88 -2.60
C GLN A 4 -11.37 -3.22 -1.73
N PRO A 5 -10.53 -3.98 -1.03
CA PRO A 5 -9.39 -3.43 -0.32
C PRO A 5 -8.43 -2.68 -1.24
N ARG A 6 -7.77 -1.67 -0.70
CA ARG A 6 -6.61 -1.04 -1.31
C ARG A 6 -5.33 -1.61 -0.72
N LEU A 7 -4.22 -1.37 -1.41
CA LEU A 7 -2.92 -1.90 -1.02
C LEU A 7 -1.86 -0.81 -1.10
N ILE A 8 -1.05 -0.72 -0.06
CA ILE A 8 0.25 -0.05 -0.10
C ILE A 8 1.29 -1.14 -0.29
N LEU A 9 2.23 -0.90 -1.21
CA LEU A 9 3.32 -1.82 -1.50
C LEU A 9 4.63 -1.20 -1.05
N LEU A 10 5.43 -1.96 -0.31
CA LEU A 10 6.76 -1.54 0.12
C LEU A 10 7.83 -2.56 -0.22
N HIS A 11 9.08 -2.11 -0.17
CA HIS A 11 10.25 -2.97 -0.16
C HIS A 11 11.07 -2.64 1.08
N LYS A 12 11.43 -3.68 1.84
CA LYS A 12 12.30 -3.58 3.02
C LYS A 12 13.66 -4.17 2.71
N GLN A 13 14.68 -3.33 2.68
CA GLN A 13 16.04 -3.83 2.50
C GLN A 13 16.57 -4.40 3.82
N ALA A 14 16.81 -5.72 3.86
CA ALA A 14 17.13 -6.48 5.07
C ALA A 14 18.43 -6.06 5.79
N THR A 15 19.42 -5.55 5.06
CA THR A 15 20.75 -5.18 5.59
C THR A 15 20.79 -3.78 6.20
N SER A 16 20.11 -2.82 5.58
CA SER A 16 20.17 -1.39 5.89
C SER A 16 18.92 -0.87 6.59
N GLY A 17 17.86 -1.68 6.65
CA GLY A 17 16.54 -1.26 7.12
C GLY A 17 15.85 -0.25 6.21
N ARG A 18 16.40 0.04 5.02
CA ARG A 18 15.85 1.04 4.12
C ARG A 18 14.49 0.60 3.60
N LEU A 19 13.47 1.41 3.89
CA LEU A 19 12.13 1.26 3.36
C LEU A 19 11.92 2.13 2.11
N ARG A 20 11.30 1.53 1.10
CA ARG A 20 10.80 2.23 -0.09
C ARG A 20 9.37 1.81 -0.36
N PHE A 21 8.54 2.74 -0.81
CA PHE A 21 7.15 2.51 -1.20
C PHE A 21 7.04 2.55 -2.72
N LEU A 22 6.17 1.72 -3.29
CA LEU A 22 5.79 1.84 -4.69
C LEU A 22 4.85 3.04 -4.84
N CYS A 23 5.22 3.98 -5.69
CA CYS A 23 4.40 5.11 -6.10
C CYS A 23 3.98 4.89 -7.56
N LEU A 24 2.69 4.65 -7.77
CA LEU A 24 2.04 4.62 -9.08
C LEU A 24 1.92 6.04 -9.63
N SER A 25 1.52 6.17 -10.89
CA SER A 25 1.17 7.47 -11.49
C SER A 25 0.01 8.16 -10.77
N SER A 26 -0.88 7.37 -10.15
CA SER A 26 -2.03 7.86 -9.36
C SER A 26 -1.74 8.03 -7.87
N GLY A 27 -0.48 7.84 -7.42
CA GLY A 27 -0.11 7.91 -6.00
C GLY A 27 0.32 6.56 -5.41
N VAL A 28 0.22 6.39 -4.09
CA VAL A 28 0.78 5.21 -3.37
C VAL A 28 -0.24 4.13 -3.00
N VAL A 29 -1.51 4.40 -3.29
CA VAL A 29 -2.61 3.50 -2.96
C VAL A 29 -3.05 2.74 -4.22
N ALA A 30 -2.74 1.44 -4.25
CA ALA A 30 -3.12 0.54 -5.32
C ALA A 30 -4.52 -0.08 -5.10
N PHE A 31 -5.27 -0.49 -6.13
CA PHE A 31 -5.10 -0.20 -7.57
C PHE A 31 -5.95 0.96 -8.05
N LYS A 32 -6.79 1.50 -7.16
CA LYS A 32 -7.68 2.62 -7.48
C LYS A 32 -7.37 3.79 -6.54
N PRO A 33 -7.16 5.01 -7.07
CA PRO A 33 -6.95 6.17 -6.24
C PRO A 33 -8.10 6.37 -5.25
N LEU A 34 -7.79 6.97 -4.12
CA LEU A 34 -8.80 7.38 -3.14
C LEU A 34 -9.57 8.58 -3.70
N SER A 35 -10.84 8.70 -3.30
CA SER A 35 -11.66 9.88 -3.62
C SER A 35 -11.03 11.14 -3.01
N GLU A 36 -11.19 12.31 -3.64
CA GLU A 36 -10.73 13.58 -3.05
C GLU A 36 -11.42 13.91 -1.73
N LEU A 37 -12.63 13.37 -1.52
CA LEU A 37 -13.41 13.51 -0.29
C LEU A 37 -13.05 12.45 0.76
N ALA A 38 -12.05 11.61 0.49
CA ALA A 38 -11.68 10.53 1.38
C ALA A 38 -10.93 11.06 2.62
N ALA A 39 -11.17 10.45 3.77
CA ALA A 39 -10.53 10.82 5.03
C ALA A 39 -10.02 9.60 5.79
N LEU A 40 -8.85 9.72 6.42
CA LEU A 40 -8.29 8.64 7.21
C LEU A 40 -9.09 8.49 8.51
N ARG A 41 -9.58 7.28 8.79
CA ARG A 41 -10.19 6.95 10.09
C ARG A 41 -9.12 6.94 11.19
N ALA A 42 -9.55 7.16 12.42
CA ALA A 42 -8.69 7.02 13.60
C ALA A 42 -8.17 5.57 13.74
N GLU A 43 -7.06 5.38 14.45
CA GLU A 43 -6.41 4.06 14.59
C GLU A 43 -7.20 3.10 15.48
N ASP A 44 -8.03 3.63 16.37
CA ASP A 44 -8.97 2.89 17.21
C ASP A 44 -10.30 2.56 16.50
N TYR A 45 -10.43 2.88 15.22
CA TYR A 45 -11.59 2.51 14.43
C TYR A 45 -11.71 0.98 14.37
N SER A 46 -12.82 0.47 14.89
CA SER A 46 -13.10 -0.97 14.93
C SER A 46 -14.05 -1.36 13.80
N PRO A 47 -13.54 -1.97 12.71
CA PRO A 47 -14.39 -2.40 11.62
C PRO A 47 -15.21 -3.63 11.99
N THR A 48 -16.40 -3.74 11.40
CA THR A 48 -17.25 -4.93 11.54
C THR A 48 -16.88 -6.05 10.57
N VAL A 49 -16.03 -5.77 9.58
CA VAL A 49 -15.62 -6.70 8.52
C VAL A 49 -14.10 -6.71 8.40
N GLN A 50 -13.50 -7.91 8.39
CA GLN A 50 -12.08 -8.11 8.12
C GLN A 50 -11.86 -8.60 6.69
N PHE A 51 -10.78 -8.14 6.06
CA PHE A 51 -10.46 -8.45 4.67
C PHE A 51 -9.20 -9.28 4.60
N HIS A 52 -9.27 -10.42 3.91
CA HIS A 52 -8.10 -11.25 3.71
C HIS A 52 -7.21 -10.67 2.60
N PRO A 53 -5.89 -10.50 2.83
CA PRO A 53 -5.00 -9.82 1.88
C PRO A 53 -4.71 -10.63 0.61
N THR A 54 -4.89 -11.97 0.61
CA THR A 54 -4.51 -12.84 -0.51
C THR A 54 -5.07 -12.39 -1.86
N ALA A 55 -6.34 -12.02 -1.94
CA ALA A 55 -6.94 -11.65 -3.22
C ALA A 55 -6.33 -10.35 -3.78
N VAL A 56 -6.12 -9.34 -2.94
CA VAL A 56 -5.54 -8.06 -3.38
C VAL A 56 -4.04 -8.16 -3.65
N VAL A 57 -3.32 -9.00 -2.92
CA VAL A 57 -1.91 -9.30 -3.18
C VAL A 57 -1.76 -10.05 -4.50
N ARG A 58 -2.62 -11.04 -4.77
CA ARG A 58 -2.58 -11.75 -6.05
C ARG A 58 -2.82 -10.84 -7.24
N GLU A 59 -3.79 -9.93 -7.11
CA GLU A 59 -4.03 -8.89 -8.11
C GLU A 59 -2.80 -8.00 -8.32
N ALA A 60 -2.08 -7.65 -7.26
CA ALA A 60 -0.85 -6.87 -7.33
C ALA A 60 0.25 -7.52 -8.16
N GLU A 61 0.46 -8.82 -7.94
CA GLU A 61 1.44 -9.58 -8.70
C GLU A 61 1.10 -9.59 -10.19
N ILE A 62 -0.18 -9.81 -10.52
CA ILE A 62 -0.66 -9.82 -11.90
C ILE A 62 -0.44 -8.46 -12.56
N GLN A 63 -0.86 -7.36 -11.92
CA GLN A 63 -0.73 -6.02 -12.51
C GLN A 63 0.73 -5.56 -12.68
N LEU A 64 1.63 -6.00 -11.81
CA LEU A 64 3.06 -5.67 -11.89
C LEU A 64 3.85 -6.66 -12.79
N GLY A 65 3.20 -7.73 -13.25
CA GLY A 65 3.84 -8.81 -14.02
C GLY A 65 4.91 -9.52 -13.20
N LEU A 66 4.59 -9.82 -11.94
CA LEU A 66 5.44 -10.53 -10.99
C LEU A 66 4.96 -11.98 -10.80
N PRO A 67 5.87 -12.92 -10.46
CA PRO A 67 5.48 -14.28 -10.17
C PRO A 67 4.66 -14.37 -8.88
N GLU A 68 3.93 -15.47 -8.73
CA GLU A 68 3.23 -15.77 -7.49
C GLU A 68 4.18 -15.88 -6.30
N GLY A 69 3.83 -15.26 -5.17
CA GLY A 69 4.65 -15.17 -3.97
C GLY A 69 5.71 -14.06 -4.01
N ALA A 70 5.75 -13.23 -5.05
CA ALA A 70 6.67 -12.09 -5.11
C ALA A 70 6.28 -10.96 -4.17
N ILE A 71 5.01 -10.94 -3.73
CA ILE A 71 4.47 -9.97 -2.78
C ILE A 71 3.90 -10.74 -1.58
N VAL A 72 4.30 -10.34 -0.38
CA VAL A 72 3.89 -10.97 0.88
C VAL A 72 3.08 -9.98 1.70
N PRO A 73 1.86 -10.34 2.17
CA PRO A 73 1.10 -9.49 3.07
C PRO A 73 1.88 -9.14 4.34
N GLU A 74 1.85 -7.88 4.75
CA GLU A 74 2.30 -7.47 6.08
C GLU A 74 1.14 -7.69 7.05
N ALA A 75 1.30 -8.66 7.96
CA ALA A 75 0.29 -9.00 8.95
C ALA A 75 0.03 -7.83 9.91
N ASP A 76 -1.17 -7.83 10.49
CA ASP A 76 -1.61 -6.88 11.53
C ASP A 76 -1.69 -5.41 11.10
N PHE A 77 -1.27 -5.06 9.89
CA PHE A 77 -1.48 -3.73 9.34
C PHE A 77 -2.86 -3.63 8.67
N GLN A 78 -3.67 -2.70 9.16
CA GLN A 78 -4.88 -2.28 8.47
C GLN A 78 -5.20 -0.83 8.81
N ALA A 79 -5.27 0.03 7.79
CA ALA A 79 -5.81 1.37 7.91
C ALA A 79 -7.20 1.44 7.25
N TRP A 80 -8.05 2.33 7.74
CA TRP A 80 -9.40 2.53 7.18
C TRP A 80 -9.56 3.95 6.68
N VAL A 81 -10.19 4.07 5.51
CA VAL A 81 -10.44 5.35 4.86
C VAL A 81 -11.95 5.50 4.66
N ASP A 82 -12.51 6.57 5.21
CA ASP A 82 -13.87 7.01 4.95
C ASP A 82 -13.97 7.53 3.53
N THR A 83 -14.94 7.04 2.75
CA THR A 83 -15.24 7.58 1.41
C THR A 83 -16.74 7.74 1.24
N PRO A 84 -17.20 8.56 0.27
CA PRO A 84 -18.64 8.71 0.00
C PRO A 84 -19.36 7.38 -0.32
N GLU A 85 -18.64 6.37 -0.79
CA GLU A 85 -19.15 5.04 -1.13
C GLU A 85 -19.08 4.03 0.04
N GLY A 86 -18.54 4.45 1.19
CA GLY A 86 -18.36 3.65 2.39
C GLY A 86 -16.88 3.44 2.76
N ASP A 87 -16.66 2.91 3.95
CA ASP A 87 -15.31 2.69 4.47
C ASP A 87 -14.53 1.66 3.63
N VAL A 88 -13.31 2.03 3.24
CA VAL A 88 -12.41 1.19 2.44
C VAL A 88 -11.16 0.86 3.26
N PRO A 89 -10.80 -0.43 3.39
CA PRO A 89 -9.56 -0.82 4.06
C PRO A 89 -8.37 -0.63 3.13
N VAL A 90 -7.27 -0.13 3.68
CA VAL A 90 -5.95 -0.03 3.06
C VAL A 90 -5.02 -1.01 3.79
N LEU A 91 -4.62 -2.05 3.08
CA LEU A 91 -3.73 -3.10 3.56
C LEU A 91 -2.28 -2.78 3.16
N LEU A 92 -1.34 -3.55 3.72
CA LEU A 92 0.08 -3.42 3.42
C LEU A 92 0.66 -4.76 2.96
N ALA A 93 1.58 -4.70 1.99
CA ALA A 93 2.36 -5.84 1.59
C ALA A 93 3.77 -5.45 1.15
N ALA A 94 4.70 -6.39 1.27
CA ALA A 94 6.10 -6.22 0.96
C ALA A 94 6.52 -7.04 -0.26
N PHE A 95 7.41 -6.48 -1.09
CA PHE A 95 8.13 -7.25 -2.09
C PHE A 95 9.11 -8.22 -1.41
N ALA A 96 9.09 -9.49 -1.82
CA ALA A 96 9.90 -10.55 -1.22
C ALA A 96 11.36 -10.58 -1.70
N SER A 97 11.68 -9.88 -2.80
CA SER A 97 13.03 -9.83 -3.37
C SER A 97 13.99 -9.01 -2.51
N ILE A 98 15.30 -9.31 -2.62
CA ILE A 98 16.37 -8.57 -1.91
C ILE A 98 16.45 -7.12 -2.39
N ASP A 99 16.28 -6.92 -3.70
CA ASP A 99 16.26 -5.63 -4.35
C ASP A 99 14.83 -5.25 -4.74
N PRO A 100 14.48 -3.96 -4.74
CA PRO A 100 13.19 -3.52 -5.27
C PRO A 100 13.04 -3.96 -6.74
N PRO A 101 11.86 -4.45 -7.16
CA PRO A 101 11.62 -4.84 -8.54
C PRO A 101 11.47 -3.62 -9.46
N PHE A 102 12.55 -2.85 -9.66
CA PHE A 102 12.57 -1.60 -10.43
C PHE A 102 12.03 -1.78 -11.85
N ALA A 103 12.46 -2.85 -12.54
CA ALA A 103 11.97 -3.14 -13.89
C ALA A 103 10.45 -3.37 -13.94
N ALA A 104 9.85 -3.94 -12.89
CA ALA A 104 8.39 -4.11 -12.83
C ALA A 104 7.69 -2.76 -12.63
N ALA A 105 8.23 -1.91 -11.76
CA ALA A 105 7.71 -0.57 -11.54
C ALA A 105 7.78 0.30 -12.80
N GLU A 106 8.92 0.30 -13.50
CA GLU A 106 9.11 1.09 -14.72
C GLU A 106 8.12 0.71 -15.83
N ARG A 107 7.83 -0.59 -16.01
CA ARG A 107 6.84 -1.06 -17.00
C ARG A 107 5.44 -0.52 -16.76
N THR A 108 5.09 -0.23 -15.52
CA THR A 108 3.77 0.33 -15.16
C THR A 108 3.82 1.85 -14.95
N GLY A 109 4.93 2.52 -15.29
CA GLY A 109 5.13 3.94 -15.05
C GLY A 109 5.19 4.31 -13.55
N SER A 110 5.41 3.31 -12.70
CA SER A 110 5.57 3.47 -11.25
C SER A 110 7.03 3.67 -10.89
N ARG A 111 7.27 4.18 -9.67
CA ARG A 111 8.63 4.36 -9.13
C ARG A 111 8.67 4.05 -7.65
N PHE A 112 9.85 3.65 -7.16
CA PHE A 112 10.07 3.51 -5.73
C PHE A 112 10.46 4.85 -5.10
N ILE A 113 9.82 5.19 -3.98
CA ILE A 113 10.07 6.43 -3.24
C ILE A 113 10.35 6.12 -1.77
N THR A 114 11.18 6.93 -1.13
CA THR A 114 11.29 6.99 0.34
C THR A 114 10.17 7.85 0.92
N ILE A 115 9.94 7.74 2.24
CA ILE A 115 8.92 8.56 2.92
C ILE A 115 9.20 10.07 2.78
N THR A 116 10.47 10.49 2.71
CA THR A 116 10.84 11.92 2.59
C THR A 116 10.62 12.48 1.18
N GLU A 117 10.45 11.62 0.18
CA GLU A 117 10.10 11.96 -1.21
C GLU A 117 8.59 12.04 -1.45
N SER A 118 7.77 11.73 -0.44
CA SER A 118 6.29 11.73 -0.51
C SER A 118 5.65 13.12 -0.51
N ARG A 119 6.44 14.21 -0.49
CA ARG A 119 5.93 15.59 -0.33
C ARG A 119 4.91 16.02 -1.37
N GLN A 120 4.97 15.41 -2.56
CA GLN A 120 4.06 15.69 -3.67
C GLN A 120 2.73 14.91 -3.58
N LEU A 121 2.62 13.95 -2.65
CA LEU A 121 1.40 13.17 -2.43
C LEU A 121 0.37 13.96 -1.63
N SER A 122 -0.88 13.54 -1.71
CA SER A 122 -1.96 14.09 -0.89
C SER A 122 -1.65 13.94 0.61
N GLU A 123 -2.29 14.76 1.45
CA GLU A 123 -2.15 14.64 2.90
C GLU A 123 -2.58 13.26 3.40
N LEU A 124 -3.70 12.75 2.86
CA LEU A 124 -4.21 11.41 3.16
C LEU A 124 -3.17 10.32 2.88
N GLU A 125 -2.55 10.34 1.70
CA GLU A 125 -1.53 9.38 1.34
C GLU A 125 -0.27 9.51 2.19
N ARG A 126 0.16 10.72 2.51
CA ARG A 126 1.31 10.95 3.41
C ARG A 126 1.04 10.39 4.81
N ASN A 127 -0.18 10.52 5.33
CA ASN A 127 -0.58 9.96 6.61
C ASN A 127 -0.68 8.42 6.56
N LEU A 128 -1.18 7.86 5.46
CA LEU A 128 -1.16 6.41 5.23
C LEU A 128 0.27 5.85 5.19
N LEU A 129 1.19 6.49 4.47
CA LEU A 129 2.59 6.10 4.44
C LEU A 129 3.24 6.19 5.81
N ARG A 130 2.89 7.21 6.61
CA ARG A 130 3.39 7.34 7.98
C ARG A 130 2.96 6.15 8.84
N ARG A 131 1.68 5.78 8.86
CA ARG A 131 1.19 4.61 9.60
C ARG A 131 1.86 3.32 9.13
N ALA A 132 1.99 3.13 7.81
CA ALA A 132 2.68 1.96 7.26
C ALA A 132 4.16 1.92 7.66
N TYR A 133 4.84 3.07 7.66
CA TYR A 133 6.24 3.18 8.06
C TYR A 133 6.44 2.88 9.55
N GLU A 134 5.59 3.43 10.42
CA GLU A 134 5.61 3.20 11.86
C GLU A 134 5.36 1.71 12.17
N HIS A 135 4.34 1.10 11.57
CA HIS A 135 4.05 -0.34 11.71
C HIS A 135 5.25 -1.23 11.38
N VAL A 136 5.97 -0.92 10.30
CA VAL A 136 7.09 -1.76 9.83
C VAL A 136 8.35 -1.60 10.69
N LEU A 137 8.48 -0.47 11.39
CA LEU A 137 9.62 -0.21 12.28
C LEU A 137 9.40 -0.69 13.72
N GLY A 138 8.14 -0.78 14.18
CA GLY A 138 7.80 -1.13 15.56
C GLY A 138 7.67 0.10 16.44
#